data_AF-A0A3P9N504-F1
#
_entry.id   AF-A0A3P9N504-F1
#
_cell.length_a   1.000
_cell.length_b   1.000
_cell.length_c   1.000
_cell.angle_alpha   90.00
_cell.angle_beta   90.00
_cell.angle_gamma   90.00
#
_symmetry.space_group_name_H-M   'P 1'
#
loop_
_entity.id
_entity.type
_entity.pdbx_description
1 polymer ?
#
loop_
_entity_poly.entity_id
_entity_poly.type
_entity_poly.pdbx_seq_one_letter_code
_entity_poly.pdbx_strand_id
1 'polypeptide(L)'
;ASDRVEMRAPRAGWGPPAVLLLLLLLLASGSAHGYKPVIIVHGILDGPEQFKNLSGFINEVHPGTEVQIISLFNDCESMKPLLIQVPEFRKAIEKIMNARPEGVHVLCFSQGGLVCRAVLSTTPNHNVHTFISLSSPLAGQYGDTDYLKWLPGCVKKTAFLFCYNKVGQHFSFCDYWNDPHHRARYLKGNTFLPPINGEIPHQHLKDWRENFLRIKKMVLIGGPDDGVITPWQSRFYHFKKCFTSTAHYLVNSGQLPYAGRPRRRVGVCSVRSQTHTLAQQLHRVQNLHREMAHMK
;
A
#
# COMPACT_ATOMS: atom_id res chain seq x y z
N ALA A 1 38.55 -79.07 -14.07
CA ALA A 1 38.31 -78.50 -12.72
C ALA A 1 38.57 -77.00 -12.77
N SER A 2 37.51 -76.18 -12.80
CA SER A 2 37.53 -74.78 -12.33
C SER A 2 36.09 -74.25 -12.42
N ASP A 3 35.33 -74.39 -11.34
CA ASP A 3 34.02 -73.75 -11.19
C ASP A 3 34.25 -72.33 -10.64
N ARG A 4 33.89 -71.31 -11.42
CA ARG A 4 33.74 -69.93 -10.94
C ARG A 4 32.39 -69.80 -10.26
N VAL A 5 32.40 -69.64 -8.95
CA VAL A 5 31.22 -69.21 -8.18
C VAL A 5 31.04 -67.70 -8.37
N GLU A 6 30.01 -67.31 -9.10
CA GLU A 6 29.59 -65.93 -9.27
C GLU A 6 28.79 -65.49 -8.04
N MET A 7 29.39 -64.70 -7.15
CA MET A 7 28.69 -64.13 -5.99
C MET A 7 27.77 -62.99 -6.43
N ARG A 8 26.46 -63.24 -6.49
CA ARG A 8 25.45 -62.19 -6.64
C ARG A 8 25.32 -61.40 -5.33
N ALA A 9 25.60 -60.11 -5.39
CA ALA A 9 25.35 -59.17 -4.29
C ALA A 9 23.86 -59.16 -3.89
N PRO A 10 23.53 -59.06 -2.58
CA PRO A 10 22.15 -59.02 -2.14
C PRO A 10 21.49 -57.72 -2.62
N ARG A 11 20.34 -57.86 -3.28
CA ARG A 11 19.48 -56.73 -3.63
C ARG A 11 18.97 -56.12 -2.33
N ALA A 12 19.47 -54.93 -1.98
CA ALA A 12 18.98 -54.14 -0.86
C ALA A 12 17.54 -53.68 -1.14
N GLY A 13 16.57 -54.52 -0.78
CA GLY A 13 15.15 -54.15 -0.78
C GLY A 13 14.88 -53.22 0.40
N TRP A 14 14.31 -52.05 0.12
CA TRP A 14 13.89 -51.12 1.16
C TRP A 14 12.72 -51.77 1.91
N GLY A 15 12.92 -52.09 3.18
CA GLY A 15 11.87 -52.72 4.00
C GLY A 15 10.65 -51.80 4.17
N PRO A 16 9.48 -52.34 4.54
CA PRO A 16 8.26 -51.56 4.82
C PRO A 16 8.47 -50.34 5.75
N PRO A 17 9.34 -50.40 6.77
CA PRO A 17 9.62 -49.25 7.64
C PRO A 17 10.33 -48.10 6.91
N ALA A 18 11.19 -48.39 5.93
CA ALA A 18 11.93 -47.38 5.18
C ALA A 18 11.01 -46.64 4.19
N VAL A 19 10.06 -47.36 3.58
CA VAL A 19 9.02 -46.78 2.72
C VAL A 19 8.07 -45.91 3.54
N LEU A 20 7.68 -46.37 4.74
CA LEU A 20 6.83 -45.60 5.65
C LEU A 20 7.53 -44.34 6.17
N LEU A 21 8.82 -44.42 6.50
CA LEU A 21 9.63 -43.26 6.90
C LEU A 21 9.78 -42.25 5.77
N LEU A 22 9.97 -42.71 4.53
CA LEU A 22 10.03 -41.85 3.35
C LEU A 22 8.67 -41.15 3.08
N LEU A 23 7.56 -41.87 3.22
CA LEU A 23 6.21 -41.30 3.14
C LEU A 23 5.94 -40.28 4.24
N LEU A 24 6.38 -40.55 5.48
CA LEU A 24 6.28 -39.61 6.59
C LEU A 24 7.14 -38.35 6.38
N LEU A 25 8.33 -38.48 5.79
CA LEU A 25 9.18 -37.33 5.41
C LEU A 25 8.58 -36.51 4.25
N LEU A 26 7.92 -37.17 3.29
CA LEU A 26 7.18 -36.51 2.21
C LEU A 26 5.92 -35.81 2.71
N LEU A 27 5.24 -36.36 3.72
CA LEU A 27 4.09 -35.72 4.39
C LEU A 27 4.53 -34.61 5.37
N ALA A 28 5.72 -34.73 5.96
CA ALA A 28 6.36 -33.70 6.78
C ALA A 28 7.02 -32.59 5.95
N SER A 29 7.08 -32.74 4.62
CA SER A 29 7.23 -31.63 3.69
C SER A 29 5.92 -30.84 3.62
N GLY A 30 5.42 -30.44 4.79
CA GLY A 30 4.32 -29.51 4.91
C GLY A 30 4.67 -28.29 4.09
N SER A 31 3.69 -27.78 3.33
CA SER A 31 3.81 -26.56 2.55
C SER A 31 4.59 -25.53 3.34
N ALA A 32 5.86 -25.30 2.99
CA ALA A 32 6.62 -24.20 3.52
C ALA A 32 5.85 -22.96 3.08
N HIS A 33 5.02 -22.42 3.98
CA HIS A 33 4.16 -21.29 3.65
C HIS A 33 5.07 -20.07 3.64
N GLY A 34 5.76 -19.87 2.51
CA GLY A 34 6.58 -18.71 2.27
C GLY A 34 5.73 -17.44 2.40
N TYR A 35 6.35 -16.39 2.93
CA TYR A 35 5.69 -15.08 2.98
C TYR A 35 5.36 -14.61 1.57
N LYS A 36 4.19 -13.98 1.41
CA LYS A 36 3.80 -13.38 0.13
C LYS A 36 4.80 -12.27 -0.23
N PRO A 37 5.18 -12.13 -1.51
CA PRO A 37 6.05 -11.05 -1.93
C PRO A 37 5.48 -9.68 -1.58
N VAL A 38 6.37 -8.74 -1.24
CA VAL A 38 6.03 -7.35 -0.95
C VAL A 38 6.55 -6.48 -2.08
N ILE A 39 5.63 -5.80 -2.77
CA ILE A 39 5.95 -4.79 -3.76
C ILE A 39 5.99 -3.43 -3.06
N ILE A 40 7.05 -2.66 -3.25
CA ILE A 40 7.20 -1.32 -2.69
C ILE A 40 7.14 -0.28 -3.82
N VAL A 41 6.28 0.74 -3.64
CA VAL A 41 6.17 1.91 -4.51
C VAL A 41 6.52 3.17 -3.72
N HIS A 42 7.52 3.90 -4.18
CA HIS A 42 8.06 5.08 -3.51
C HIS A 42 7.17 6.33 -3.68
N GLY A 43 7.56 7.39 -2.96
CA GLY A 43 6.89 8.69 -3.00
C GLY A 43 7.50 9.66 -4.02
N ILE A 44 7.11 10.94 -3.87
CA ILE A 44 7.67 12.04 -4.66
C ILE A 44 9.13 12.31 -4.24
N LEU A 45 10.00 12.56 -5.21
CA LEU A 45 11.45 12.79 -5.07
C LEU A 45 12.23 11.65 -4.39
N ASP A 46 11.68 10.43 -4.39
CA ASP A 46 12.32 9.22 -3.87
C ASP A 46 12.66 8.23 -5.00
N GLY A 47 13.38 7.16 -4.64
CA GLY A 47 13.61 5.99 -5.48
C GLY A 47 13.85 4.73 -4.61
N PRO A 48 14.38 3.65 -5.20
CA PRO A 48 14.60 2.39 -4.47
C PRO A 48 15.58 2.49 -3.30
N GLU A 49 16.56 3.39 -3.39
CA GLU A 49 17.63 3.54 -2.41
C GLU A 49 17.08 3.86 -1.00
N GLN A 50 16.05 4.69 -0.91
CA GLN A 50 15.42 5.10 0.35
C GLN A 50 14.68 3.96 1.06
N PHE A 51 14.41 2.85 0.37
CA PHE A 51 13.68 1.70 0.91
C PHE A 51 14.57 0.49 1.23
N LYS A 52 15.90 0.61 1.08
CA LYS A 52 16.84 -0.47 1.44
C LYS A 52 16.71 -0.91 2.90
N ASN A 53 16.65 0.05 3.82
CA ASN A 53 16.49 -0.26 5.25
C ASN A 53 15.16 -0.95 5.55
N LEU A 54 14.06 -0.46 4.94
CA LEU A 54 12.75 -1.08 5.12
C LEU A 54 12.73 -2.53 4.58
N SER A 55 13.33 -2.76 3.41
CA SER A 55 13.49 -4.11 2.85
C SER A 55 14.33 -5.02 3.77
N GLY A 56 15.38 -4.47 4.38
CA GLY A 56 16.19 -5.15 5.39
C GLY A 56 15.36 -5.58 6.60
N PHE A 57 14.57 -4.67 7.18
CA PHE A 57 13.70 -4.99 8.32
C PHE A 57 12.62 -6.02 7.99
N ILE A 58 12.06 -5.98 6.78
CA ILE A 58 11.10 -7.00 6.33
C ILE A 58 11.77 -8.37 6.32
N ASN A 59 12.99 -8.48 5.79
CA ASN A 59 13.72 -9.75 5.75
C ASN A 59 14.21 -10.21 7.13
N GLU A 60 14.55 -9.29 8.03
CA GLU A 60 14.96 -9.62 9.40
C GLU A 60 13.79 -10.25 10.19
N VAL A 61 12.60 -9.66 10.09
CA VAL A 61 11.40 -10.12 10.83
C VAL A 61 10.70 -11.26 10.11
N HIS A 62 10.72 -11.28 8.77
CA HIS A 62 10.13 -12.32 7.94
C HIS A 62 11.18 -12.88 6.95
N PRO A 63 12.10 -13.74 7.42
CA PRO A 63 13.14 -14.32 6.59
C PRO A 63 12.58 -15.03 5.35
N GLY A 64 13.19 -14.76 4.20
CA GLY A 64 12.78 -15.34 2.91
C GLY A 64 11.64 -14.60 2.20
N THR A 65 11.16 -13.48 2.75
CA THR A 65 10.18 -12.63 2.05
C THR A 65 10.82 -11.97 0.83
N GLU A 66 10.28 -12.24 -0.35
CA GLU A 66 10.68 -11.52 -1.55
C GLU A 66 10.19 -10.07 -1.49
N VAL A 67 11.11 -9.11 -1.51
CA VAL A 67 10.78 -7.67 -1.55
C VAL A 67 11.22 -7.09 -2.89
N GLN A 68 10.26 -6.57 -3.66
CA GLN A 68 10.50 -5.92 -4.94
C GLN A 68 10.20 -4.42 -4.82
N ILE A 69 11.23 -3.59 -4.89
CA ILE A 69 11.08 -2.13 -4.93
C ILE A 69 11.06 -1.72 -6.40
N ILE A 70 9.93 -1.19 -6.87
CA ILE A 70 9.78 -0.81 -8.28
C ILE A 70 10.59 0.46 -8.55
N SER A 71 11.53 0.38 -9.48
CA SER A 71 12.39 1.50 -9.91
C SER A 71 11.79 2.18 -11.15
N LEU A 72 10.73 2.96 -10.98
CA LEU A 72 10.11 3.76 -12.04
C LEU A 72 9.82 5.16 -11.52
N PHE A 73 10.08 6.18 -12.33
CA PHE A 73 9.87 7.59 -11.95
C PHE A 73 10.67 8.03 -10.72
N ASN A 74 11.92 7.58 -10.59
CA ASN A 74 12.79 7.94 -9.47
C ASN A 74 13.08 9.45 -9.44
N ASP A 75 13.31 9.99 -8.25
CA ASP A 75 13.78 11.36 -8.02
C ASP A 75 12.84 12.38 -8.70
N CYS A 76 13.38 13.30 -9.52
CA CYS A 76 12.61 14.32 -10.21
C CYS A 76 11.55 13.75 -11.17
N GLU A 77 11.71 12.53 -11.67
CA GLU A 77 10.76 11.90 -12.59
C GLU A 77 9.41 11.61 -11.92
N SER A 78 9.38 11.46 -10.58
CA SER A 78 8.14 11.32 -9.79
C SER A 78 7.26 12.57 -9.84
N MET A 79 7.78 13.69 -10.34
CA MET A 79 6.97 14.90 -10.56
C MET A 79 6.15 14.82 -11.84
N LYS A 80 6.35 13.81 -12.70
CA LYS A 80 5.51 13.58 -13.89
C LYS A 80 4.06 13.26 -13.49
N PRO A 81 3.06 13.65 -14.29
CA PRO A 81 1.65 13.41 -13.97
C PRO A 81 1.34 11.97 -13.57
N LEU A 82 0.50 11.79 -12.55
CA LEU A 82 0.09 10.48 -12.05
C LEU A 82 -0.68 9.68 -13.12
N LEU A 83 -1.38 10.36 -14.03
CA LEU A 83 -1.98 9.71 -15.20
C LEU A 83 -0.95 9.08 -16.16
N ILE A 84 0.30 9.53 -16.13
CA ILE A 84 1.42 8.94 -16.87
C ILE A 84 2.10 7.85 -16.03
N GLN A 85 2.23 8.05 -14.72
CA GLN A 85 2.87 7.07 -13.83
C GLN A 85 2.06 5.78 -13.69
N VAL A 86 0.74 5.88 -13.50
CA VAL A 86 -0.13 4.75 -13.17
C VAL A 86 -0.08 3.63 -14.22
N PRO A 87 -0.17 3.87 -15.54
CA PRO A 87 -0.07 2.80 -16.53
C PRO A 87 1.26 2.02 -16.50
N GLU A 88 2.38 2.71 -16.25
CA GLU A 88 3.70 2.07 -16.19
C GLU A 88 3.90 1.27 -14.91
N PHE A 89 3.47 1.82 -13.76
CA PHE A 89 3.43 1.05 -12.50
C PHE A 89 2.47 -0.12 -12.60
N ARG A 90 1.32 0.04 -13.27
CA ARG A 90 0.36 -1.04 -13.52
C ARG A 90 1.04 -2.21 -14.23
N LYS A 91 1.74 -1.93 -15.33
CA LYS A 91 2.47 -2.94 -16.11
C LYS A 91 3.52 -3.66 -15.28
N ALA A 92 4.28 -2.93 -14.45
CA ALA A 92 5.28 -3.51 -13.58
C ALA A 92 4.65 -4.40 -12.49
N ILE A 93 3.61 -3.92 -11.82
CA ILE A 93 2.90 -4.65 -10.76
C ILE A 93 2.20 -5.89 -11.32
N GLU A 94 1.54 -5.80 -12.48
CA GLU A 94 0.91 -6.93 -13.17
C GLU A 94 1.90 -8.03 -13.50
N LYS A 95 3.11 -7.68 -13.97
CA LYS A 95 4.17 -8.66 -14.22
C LYS A 95 4.53 -9.46 -12.95
N ILE A 96 4.61 -8.78 -11.80
CA ILE A 96 4.92 -9.41 -10.52
C ILE A 96 3.74 -10.28 -10.05
N MET A 97 2.52 -9.75 -10.12
CA MET A 97 1.30 -10.47 -9.74
C MET A 97 1.11 -11.76 -10.54
N ASN A 98 1.37 -11.72 -11.86
CA ASN A 98 1.24 -12.88 -12.74
C ASN A 98 2.25 -13.99 -12.42
N ALA A 99 3.43 -13.63 -11.91
CA ALA A 99 4.43 -14.59 -11.47
C ALA A 99 4.16 -15.17 -10.08
N ARG A 100 3.13 -14.67 -9.37
CA ARG A 100 2.82 -14.96 -7.96
C ARG A 100 1.31 -15.21 -7.80
N PRO A 101 0.78 -16.31 -8.36
CA PRO A 101 -0.66 -16.58 -8.38
C PRO A 101 -1.29 -16.66 -6.97
N GLU A 102 -0.51 -16.99 -5.95
CA GLU A 102 -0.90 -16.98 -4.54
C GLU A 102 -1.20 -15.58 -3.99
N GLY A 103 -0.81 -14.53 -4.69
CA GLY A 103 -1.06 -13.13 -4.37
C GLY A 103 0.10 -12.43 -3.66
N VAL A 104 0.08 -11.10 -3.71
CA VAL A 104 1.14 -10.22 -3.23
C VAL A 104 0.65 -9.22 -2.18
N HIS A 105 1.58 -8.59 -1.47
CA HIS A 105 1.33 -7.37 -0.71
C HIS A 105 1.90 -6.18 -1.47
N VAL A 106 1.25 -5.02 -1.34
CA VAL A 106 1.76 -3.75 -1.89
C VAL A 106 1.87 -2.74 -0.77
N LEU A 107 3.06 -2.15 -0.61
CA LEU A 107 3.38 -1.09 0.34
C LEU A 107 3.74 0.16 -0.43
N CYS A 108 3.01 1.24 -0.19
CA CYS A 108 3.09 2.41 -1.04
C CYS A 108 3.24 3.66 -0.17
N PHE A 109 4.37 4.35 -0.33
CA PHE A 109 4.76 5.46 0.51
C PHE A 109 4.35 6.81 -0.08
N SER A 110 3.82 7.72 0.73
CA SER A 110 3.51 9.09 0.33
C SER A 110 2.68 9.14 -0.96
N GLN A 111 3.12 9.86 -1.99
CA GLN A 111 2.50 9.88 -3.33
C GLN A 111 2.25 8.47 -3.90
N GLY A 112 3.12 7.51 -3.65
CA GLY A 112 2.98 6.13 -4.11
C GLY A 112 1.68 5.47 -3.69
N GLY A 113 1.07 5.85 -2.56
CA GLY A 113 -0.25 5.31 -2.19
C GLY A 113 -1.38 5.73 -3.11
N LEU A 114 -1.29 6.92 -3.71
CA LEU A 114 -2.25 7.34 -4.76
C LEU A 114 -2.02 6.55 -6.04
N VAL A 115 -0.76 6.33 -6.43
CA VAL A 115 -0.39 5.49 -7.58
C VAL A 115 -0.94 4.08 -7.38
N CYS A 116 -0.63 3.43 -6.26
CA CYS A 116 -1.11 2.10 -5.95
C CYS A 116 -2.62 2.01 -5.91
N ARG A 117 -3.30 2.97 -5.26
CA ARG A 117 -4.77 3.00 -5.26
C ARG A 117 -5.32 3.05 -6.68
N ALA A 118 -4.75 3.89 -7.54
CA ALA A 118 -5.17 3.99 -8.93
C ALA A 118 -4.88 2.71 -9.73
N VAL A 119 -3.72 2.08 -9.54
CA VAL A 119 -3.41 0.76 -10.13
C VAL A 119 -4.44 -0.28 -9.68
N LEU A 120 -4.73 -0.38 -8.40
CA LEU A 120 -5.68 -1.37 -7.86
C LEU A 120 -7.12 -1.12 -8.32
N SER A 121 -7.52 0.13 -8.55
CA SER A 121 -8.80 0.45 -9.17
C SER A 121 -8.83 0.14 -10.67
N THR A 122 -7.70 0.29 -11.38
CA THR A 122 -7.67 0.20 -12.87
C THR A 122 -7.16 -1.14 -13.40
N THR A 123 -6.70 -2.06 -12.54
CA THR A 123 -6.33 -3.42 -12.90
C THR A 123 -7.47 -4.39 -12.58
N PRO A 124 -8.18 -4.91 -13.60
CA PRO A 124 -9.11 -6.01 -13.37
C PRO A 124 -8.35 -7.25 -12.87
N ASN A 125 -8.96 -7.99 -11.96
CA ASN A 125 -8.45 -9.28 -11.47
C ASN A 125 -7.10 -9.26 -10.75
N HIS A 126 -6.65 -8.12 -10.21
CA HIS A 126 -5.45 -8.10 -9.36
C HIS A 126 -5.57 -9.10 -8.20
N ASN A 127 -4.44 -9.67 -7.77
CA ASN A 127 -4.35 -10.65 -6.67
C ASN A 127 -3.72 -10.07 -5.39
N VAL A 128 -3.68 -8.73 -5.28
CA VAL A 128 -3.20 -8.02 -4.09
C VAL A 128 -4.02 -8.40 -2.85
N HIS A 129 -3.35 -8.97 -1.87
CA HIS A 129 -3.92 -9.38 -0.60
C HIS A 129 -4.01 -8.20 0.37
N THR A 130 -2.91 -7.48 0.54
CA THR A 130 -2.83 -6.37 1.50
C THR A 130 -2.29 -5.14 0.79
N PHE A 131 -3.04 -4.04 0.85
CA PHE A 131 -2.59 -2.72 0.46
C PHE A 131 -2.21 -1.94 1.72
N ILE A 132 -0.93 -1.60 1.85
CA ILE A 132 -0.38 -0.79 2.93
C ILE A 132 -0.11 0.62 2.37
N SER A 133 -0.94 1.58 2.74
CA SER A 133 -0.74 2.99 2.44
C SER A 133 0.05 3.63 3.59
N LEU A 134 1.32 3.94 3.32
CA LEU A 134 2.24 4.51 4.29
C LEU A 134 2.35 6.01 4.08
N SER A 135 1.68 6.78 4.92
CA SER A 135 1.67 8.24 4.91
C SER A 135 1.20 8.89 3.60
N SER A 136 0.22 8.30 2.91
CA SER A 136 -0.22 8.78 1.59
C SER A 136 -1.36 9.81 1.67
N PRO A 137 -1.37 10.86 0.83
CA PRO A 137 -2.47 11.84 0.77
C PRO A 137 -3.68 11.27 0.01
N LEU A 138 -4.34 10.23 0.53
CA LEU A 138 -5.42 9.53 -0.17
C LEU A 138 -6.63 10.42 -0.47
N ALA A 139 -6.93 11.39 0.41
CA ALA A 139 -7.93 12.44 0.18
C ALA A 139 -7.31 13.76 -0.33
N GLY A 140 -6.06 13.75 -0.80
CA GLY A 140 -5.35 14.90 -1.33
C GLY A 140 -4.56 15.71 -0.29
N GLN A 141 -3.81 16.68 -0.79
CA GLN A 141 -2.95 17.60 -0.04
C GLN A 141 -3.52 19.02 -0.08
N TYR A 142 -3.48 19.70 1.06
CA TYR A 142 -3.83 21.11 1.21
C TYR A 142 -3.10 21.74 2.39
N GLY A 143 -1.82 22.03 2.20
CA GLY A 143 -1.01 22.74 3.18
C GLY A 143 0.27 23.27 2.57
N ASP A 144 0.90 24.20 3.29
CA ASP A 144 2.24 24.64 2.97
C ASP A 144 3.20 23.47 3.25
N THR A 145 4.08 23.17 2.31
CA THR A 145 5.07 22.10 2.45
C THR A 145 6.43 22.62 2.01
N ASP A 146 7.47 22.03 2.57
CA ASP A 146 8.86 22.36 2.22
C ASP A 146 9.14 22.15 0.73
N TYR A 147 8.49 21.15 0.13
CA TYR A 147 8.55 20.83 -1.30
C TYR A 147 7.92 21.88 -2.21
N LEU A 148 7.13 22.81 -1.69
CA LEU A 148 6.44 23.83 -2.50
C LEU A 148 6.90 25.25 -2.15
N LYS A 149 7.96 25.39 -1.35
CA LYS A 149 8.52 26.69 -0.94
C LYS A 149 8.99 27.56 -2.09
N TRP A 150 9.27 26.99 -3.28
CA TRP A 150 9.62 27.77 -4.48
C TRP A 150 8.43 28.50 -5.11
N LEU A 151 7.18 28.14 -4.75
CA LEU A 151 6.00 28.85 -5.24
C LEU A 151 5.88 30.17 -4.49
N PRO A 152 5.90 31.33 -5.19
CA PRO A 152 5.82 32.63 -4.53
C PRO A 152 4.47 32.82 -3.81
N GLY A 153 4.55 33.26 -2.55
CA GLY A 153 3.39 33.52 -1.67
C GLY A 153 3.04 32.36 -0.73
N CYS A 154 1.87 32.45 -0.09
CA CYS A 154 1.34 31.36 0.73
C CYS A 154 0.82 30.26 -0.22
N VAL A 155 1.59 29.18 -0.39
CA VAL A 155 1.28 28.03 -1.26
C VAL A 155 -0.16 27.59 -1.08
N LYS A 156 -0.61 27.47 0.17
CA LYS A 156 -1.99 27.12 0.51
C LYS A 156 -3.06 28.02 -0.12
N LYS A 157 -2.77 29.29 -0.34
CA LYS A 157 -3.70 30.29 -0.90
C LYS A 157 -3.53 30.51 -2.40
N THR A 158 -2.43 30.09 -3.01
CA THR A 158 -2.13 30.39 -4.42
C THR A 158 -1.96 29.16 -5.29
N ALA A 159 -1.69 27.98 -4.71
CA ALA A 159 -1.45 26.74 -5.46
C ALA A 159 -2.62 26.37 -6.39
N PHE A 160 -3.87 26.68 -6.03
CA PHE A 160 -5.02 26.42 -6.91
C PHE A 160 -4.97 27.18 -8.24
N LEU A 161 -4.34 28.37 -8.29
CA LEU A 161 -4.17 29.16 -9.51
C LEU A 161 -3.27 28.44 -10.51
N PHE A 162 -2.27 27.73 -9.98
CA PHE A 162 -1.35 26.92 -10.75
C PHE A 162 -1.93 25.53 -11.05
N CYS A 163 -2.38 24.81 -10.02
CA CYS A 163 -2.73 23.39 -10.12
C CYS A 163 -4.02 23.10 -10.90
N TYR A 164 -4.98 24.02 -10.96
CA TYR A 164 -6.28 23.78 -11.63
C TYR A 164 -6.34 24.34 -13.05
N ASN A 165 -5.18 24.37 -13.73
CA ASN A 165 -5.07 24.69 -15.14
C ASN A 165 -4.22 23.63 -15.87
N LYS A 166 -4.21 23.66 -17.21
CA LYS A 166 -3.51 22.67 -18.04
C LYS A 166 -2.00 22.58 -17.75
N VAL A 167 -1.36 23.71 -17.43
CA VAL A 167 0.07 23.76 -17.14
C VAL A 167 0.37 23.07 -15.80
N GLY A 168 -0.42 23.36 -14.75
CA GLY A 168 -0.21 22.74 -13.44
C GLY A 168 -0.44 21.24 -13.44
N GLN A 169 -1.36 20.73 -14.27
CA GLN A 169 -1.61 19.29 -14.43
C GLN A 169 -0.47 18.54 -15.14
N HIS A 170 0.62 19.21 -15.52
CA HIS A 170 1.88 18.56 -15.87
C HIS A 170 2.75 18.17 -14.65
N PHE A 171 2.29 18.47 -13.43
CA PHE A 171 3.03 18.20 -12.19
C PHE A 171 2.22 17.31 -11.25
N SER A 172 2.80 16.20 -10.78
CA SER A 172 2.10 15.20 -9.97
C SER A 172 1.53 15.76 -8.67
N PHE A 173 2.19 16.72 -8.02
CA PHE A 173 1.65 17.33 -6.79
C PHE A 173 0.33 18.09 -7.02
N CYS A 174 0.07 18.55 -8.25
CA CYS A 174 -1.20 19.16 -8.62
C CYS A 174 -2.31 18.13 -8.88
N ASP A 175 -1.96 16.89 -9.22
CA ASP A 175 -2.91 15.79 -9.40
C ASP A 175 -3.62 15.42 -8.11
N TYR A 176 -3.08 15.78 -6.95
CA TYR A 176 -3.72 15.54 -5.65
C TYR A 176 -3.78 16.77 -4.76
N TRP A 177 -3.60 17.97 -5.31
CA TRP A 177 -3.93 19.21 -4.60
C TRP A 177 -5.45 19.33 -4.44
N ASN A 178 -5.94 19.27 -3.21
CA ASN A 178 -7.37 19.28 -2.88
C ASN A 178 -7.72 20.53 -2.06
N ASP A 179 -8.03 21.63 -2.73
CA ASP A 179 -8.39 22.89 -2.09
C ASP A 179 -9.88 22.88 -1.62
N PRO A 180 -10.15 22.94 -0.29
CA PRO A 180 -11.51 22.98 0.24
C PRO A 180 -12.26 24.27 -0.10
N HIS A 181 -11.56 25.35 -0.41
CA HIS A 181 -12.14 26.67 -0.66
C HIS A 181 -12.46 26.88 -2.13
N HIS A 182 -11.88 26.08 -3.03
CA HIS A 182 -12.06 26.19 -4.48
C HIS A 182 -12.59 24.90 -5.10
N ARG A 183 -13.59 24.26 -4.47
CA ARG A 183 -14.10 22.93 -4.88
C ARG A 183 -14.57 22.87 -6.33
N ALA A 184 -15.25 23.89 -6.84
CA ALA A 184 -15.65 23.93 -8.25
C ALA A 184 -14.45 23.92 -9.21
N ARG A 185 -13.35 24.61 -8.86
CA ARG A 185 -12.11 24.58 -9.65
C ARG A 185 -11.37 23.25 -9.51
N TYR A 186 -11.35 22.67 -8.30
CA TYR A 186 -10.80 21.34 -8.06
C TYR A 186 -11.50 20.28 -8.91
N LEU A 187 -12.83 20.19 -8.84
CA LEU A 187 -13.60 19.18 -9.59
C LEU A 187 -13.49 19.35 -11.11
N LYS A 188 -13.27 20.59 -11.59
CA LYS A 188 -13.13 20.90 -13.03
C LYS A 188 -11.70 20.75 -13.55
N GLY A 189 -10.71 21.13 -12.74
CA GLY A 189 -9.31 21.32 -13.18
C GLY A 189 -8.36 20.22 -12.76
N ASN A 190 -8.69 19.43 -11.73
CA ASN A 190 -7.88 18.28 -11.32
C ASN A 190 -8.33 17.04 -12.11
N THR A 191 -7.38 16.43 -12.83
CA THR A 191 -7.63 15.33 -13.78
C THR A 191 -7.41 13.94 -13.20
N PHE A 192 -6.94 13.85 -11.95
CA PHE A 192 -6.56 12.59 -11.33
C PHE A 192 -7.38 12.28 -10.07
N LEU A 193 -7.27 13.11 -9.02
CA LEU A 193 -7.85 12.81 -7.71
C LEU A 193 -9.39 12.72 -7.71
N PRO A 194 -10.14 13.65 -8.34
CA PRO A 194 -11.60 13.55 -8.39
C PRO A 194 -12.13 12.29 -9.10
N PRO A 195 -11.63 11.90 -10.31
CA PRO A 195 -12.02 10.64 -10.93
C PRO A 195 -11.77 9.43 -10.02
N ILE A 196 -10.56 9.28 -9.48
CA ILE A 196 -10.20 8.08 -8.72
C ILE A 196 -10.92 8.01 -7.36
N ASN A 197 -11.37 9.14 -6.82
CA ASN A 197 -12.20 9.20 -5.60
C ASN A 197 -13.70 9.03 -5.89
N GLY A 198 -14.12 8.98 -7.16
CA GLY A 198 -15.53 8.96 -7.52
C GLY A 198 -16.27 10.27 -7.20
N GLU A 199 -15.54 11.39 -7.11
CA GLU A 199 -16.12 12.72 -6.86
C GLU A 199 -16.79 13.29 -8.12
N ILE A 200 -16.41 12.78 -9.29
CA ILE A 200 -17.06 13.06 -10.57
C ILE A 200 -17.51 11.75 -11.21
N PRO A 201 -18.69 11.71 -11.85
CA PRO A 201 -19.15 10.52 -12.54
C PRO A 201 -18.32 10.27 -13.81
N HIS A 202 -17.98 9.00 -14.06
CA HIS A 202 -17.37 8.54 -15.30
C HIS A 202 -17.76 7.08 -15.58
N GLN A 203 -17.63 6.65 -16.83
CA GLN A 203 -18.13 5.34 -17.29
C GLN A 203 -17.52 4.13 -16.56
N HIS A 204 -16.29 4.26 -16.04
CA HIS A 204 -15.56 3.18 -15.38
C HIS A 204 -15.71 3.15 -13.85
N LEU A 205 -16.50 4.06 -13.26
CA LEU A 205 -16.55 4.23 -11.79
C LEU A 205 -16.95 2.93 -11.07
N LYS A 206 -17.90 2.19 -11.65
CA LYS A 206 -18.36 0.91 -11.11
C LYS A 206 -17.22 -0.13 -11.13
N ASP A 207 -16.58 -0.31 -12.28
CA ASP A 207 -15.48 -1.26 -12.45
C ASP A 207 -14.31 -0.92 -11.52
N TRP A 208 -13.98 0.38 -11.39
CA TRP A 208 -12.90 0.85 -10.53
C TRP A 208 -13.14 0.53 -9.05
N ARG A 209 -14.39 0.68 -8.61
CA ARG A 209 -14.81 0.29 -7.27
C ARG A 209 -14.74 -1.22 -7.09
N GLU A 210 -15.26 -2.00 -8.04
CA GLU A 210 -15.27 -3.46 -7.96
C GLU A 210 -13.85 -4.04 -7.93
N ASN A 211 -12.94 -3.49 -8.73
CA ASN A 211 -11.53 -3.85 -8.72
C ASN A 211 -10.90 -3.54 -7.36
N PHE A 212 -11.05 -2.30 -6.86
CA PHE A 212 -10.45 -1.91 -5.59
C PHE A 212 -10.96 -2.74 -4.39
N LEU A 213 -12.22 -3.17 -4.42
CA LEU A 213 -12.82 -4.02 -3.38
C LEU A 213 -12.26 -5.45 -3.34
N ARG A 214 -11.44 -5.86 -4.31
CA ARG A 214 -10.78 -7.18 -4.31
C ARG A 214 -9.65 -7.29 -3.29
N ILE A 215 -9.15 -6.16 -2.79
CA ILE A 215 -8.12 -6.14 -1.74
C ILE A 215 -8.70 -6.77 -0.48
N LYS A 216 -8.01 -7.76 0.10
CA LYS A 216 -8.49 -8.44 1.31
C LYS A 216 -8.29 -7.62 2.57
N LYS A 217 -7.23 -6.81 2.62
CA LYS A 217 -6.92 -5.93 3.76
C LYS A 217 -6.33 -4.61 3.30
N MET A 218 -6.87 -3.52 3.82
CA MET A 218 -6.28 -2.19 3.68
C MET A 218 -5.67 -1.76 5.02
N VAL A 219 -4.40 -1.34 5.00
CA VAL A 219 -3.68 -0.82 6.17
C VAL A 219 -3.33 0.64 5.88
N LEU A 220 -3.77 1.54 6.75
CA LEU A 220 -3.54 2.98 6.64
C LEU A 220 -2.61 3.39 7.77
N ILE A 221 -1.44 3.92 7.43
CA ILE A 221 -0.42 4.32 8.40
C ILE A 221 -0.18 5.83 8.27
N GLY A 222 -0.21 6.54 9.39
CA GLY A 222 0.00 7.97 9.47
C GLY A 222 -0.01 8.46 10.91
N GLY A 223 0.56 9.63 11.16
CA GLY A 223 0.62 10.23 12.49
C GLY A 223 0.43 11.76 12.47
N PRO A 224 0.09 12.36 13.62
CA PRO A 224 -0.06 13.81 13.77
C PRO A 224 1.27 14.57 13.62
N ASP A 225 2.40 13.90 13.87
CA ASP A 225 3.75 14.49 13.82
C ASP A 225 4.34 14.52 12.41
N ASP A 226 3.59 14.08 11.39
CA ASP A 226 4.03 14.22 10.02
C ASP A 226 3.74 15.66 9.54
N GLY A 227 4.81 16.42 9.38
CA GLY A 227 4.81 17.82 8.94
C GLY A 227 4.72 18.02 7.43
N VAL A 228 4.50 16.97 6.64
CA VAL A 228 4.45 17.03 5.17
C VAL A 228 3.01 16.93 4.67
N ILE A 229 2.29 15.84 4.98
CA ILE A 229 0.90 15.71 4.50
C ILE A 229 -0.04 16.51 5.39
N THR A 230 -0.76 17.44 4.77
CA THR A 230 -1.69 18.34 5.43
C THR A 230 -3.03 18.31 4.71
N PRO A 231 -4.15 18.05 5.39
CA PRO A 231 -4.23 17.58 6.78
C PRO A 231 -3.69 16.15 6.90
N TRP A 232 -3.04 15.84 8.03
CA TRP A 232 -2.47 14.53 8.32
C TRP A 232 -3.52 13.40 8.27
N GLN A 233 -4.80 13.74 8.50
CA GLN A 233 -5.95 12.84 8.40
C GLN A 233 -6.30 12.40 6.97
N SER A 234 -5.77 13.07 5.94
CA SER A 234 -5.99 12.73 4.51
C SER A 234 -5.60 11.28 4.21
N ARG A 235 -4.66 10.74 4.99
CA ARG A 235 -4.23 9.33 4.98
C ARG A 235 -5.30 8.32 5.34
N PHE A 236 -6.32 8.77 6.10
CA PHE A 236 -7.46 7.97 6.53
C PHE A 236 -8.72 8.26 5.71
N TYR A 237 -8.56 8.77 4.47
CA TYR A 237 -9.65 9.30 3.64
C TYR A 237 -10.46 10.42 4.31
N HIS A 238 -9.90 11.05 5.34
CA HIS A 238 -10.58 12.13 6.05
C HIS A 238 -10.02 13.48 5.64
N PHE A 239 -10.88 14.33 5.11
CA PHE A 239 -10.58 15.72 4.84
C PHE A 239 -11.42 16.60 5.78
N LYS A 240 -10.86 17.69 6.32
CA LYS A 240 -11.55 18.54 7.30
C LYS A 240 -12.96 18.90 6.80
N LYS A 241 -13.96 18.65 7.66
CA LYS A 241 -15.39 18.91 7.42
C LYS A 241 -15.62 20.32 6.84
N CYS A 242 -16.08 20.38 5.60
CA CYS A 242 -17.06 21.39 5.17
C CYS A 242 -18.26 20.64 4.58
N PHE A 243 -19.37 20.72 5.33
CA PHE A 243 -20.77 20.32 5.13
C PHE A 243 -21.19 19.29 4.04
N THR A 244 -21.83 18.24 4.56
CA THR A 244 -22.86 17.36 3.97
C THR A 244 -22.64 16.78 2.58
N SER A 245 -22.00 15.62 2.53
CA SER A 245 -22.55 14.48 1.80
C SER A 245 -22.10 13.18 2.48
N THR A 246 -23.08 12.35 2.78
CA THR A 246 -22.95 11.07 3.50
C THR A 246 -22.24 10.05 2.60
N ALA A 247 -20.92 9.96 2.67
CA ALA A 247 -20.23 8.77 2.17
C ALA A 247 -20.36 7.66 3.23
N HIS A 248 -21.22 6.68 2.94
CA HIS A 248 -21.43 5.50 3.77
C HIS A 248 -20.15 4.65 3.81
N TYR A 249 -19.44 4.67 4.93
CA TYR A 249 -18.40 3.70 5.23
C TYR A 249 -19.06 2.37 5.60
N LEU A 250 -18.97 1.37 4.73
CA LEU A 250 -19.28 -0.02 5.04
C LEU A 250 -18.01 -0.84 4.87
N VAL A 251 -17.37 -1.16 6.00
CA VAL A 251 -16.40 -2.25 6.10
C VAL A 251 -17.06 -3.32 6.95
N ASN A 252 -17.53 -4.41 6.33
CA ASN A 252 -17.35 -5.74 6.91
C ASN A 252 -17.60 -6.87 5.88
N SER A 253 -16.65 -7.80 5.83
CA SER A 253 -16.68 -9.05 5.09
C SER A 253 -17.43 -10.15 5.85
N GLY A 254 -18.43 -10.76 5.19
CA GLY A 254 -19.21 -12.00 5.43
C GLY A 254 -19.14 -12.80 6.75
N GLN A 255 -20.32 -13.12 7.33
CA GLN A 255 -21.00 -14.45 7.28
C GLN A 255 -22.27 -14.53 8.20
N LEU A 256 -23.46 -14.72 7.58
CA LEU A 256 -24.69 -15.54 7.92
C LEU A 256 -25.36 -15.50 9.33
N PRO A 257 -26.60 -16.06 9.55
CA PRO A 257 -27.92 -15.88 8.90
C PRO A 257 -29.12 -15.62 9.88
N TYR A 258 -30.28 -15.21 9.32
CA TYR A 258 -31.69 -15.29 9.80
C TYR A 258 -32.25 -14.52 11.04
N ALA A 259 -33.42 -13.89 10.78
CA ALA A 259 -34.61 -13.59 11.60
C ALA A 259 -34.67 -12.42 12.64
N GLY A 260 -35.59 -11.47 12.40
CA GLY A 260 -36.54 -10.98 13.44
C GLY A 260 -36.47 -9.51 13.94
N ARG A 261 -37.16 -8.58 13.24
CA ARG A 261 -37.80 -7.29 13.67
C ARG A 261 -37.03 -6.21 14.51
N PRO A 262 -37.46 -4.93 14.45
CA PRO A 262 -36.56 -3.79 14.71
C PRO A 262 -36.71 -3.18 16.12
N ARG A 263 -35.60 -2.82 16.79
CA ARG A 263 -35.60 -1.86 17.91
C ARG A 263 -34.39 -0.90 17.86
N ARG A 264 -34.68 0.29 18.39
CA ARG A 264 -34.00 1.59 18.29
C ARG A 264 -32.50 1.59 18.62
N ARG A 265 -31.73 2.40 17.86
CA ARG A 265 -30.31 2.71 18.12
C ARG A 265 -30.17 3.61 19.33
N VAL A 266 -29.33 3.21 20.28
CA VAL A 266 -28.49 4.11 21.07
C VAL A 266 -27.10 3.48 21.06
N GLY A 267 -26.16 4.10 20.34
CA GLY A 267 -24.78 3.65 20.25
C GLY A 267 -23.88 4.65 20.96
N VAL A 268 -23.42 4.28 22.16
CA VAL A 268 -22.26 4.90 22.81
C VAL A 268 -21.03 4.21 22.24
N CYS A 269 -20.18 4.94 21.51
CA CYS A 269 -18.88 4.45 21.05
C CYS A 269 -17.81 4.85 22.07
N SER A 270 -17.43 3.91 22.93
CA SER A 270 -16.21 3.99 23.74
C SER A 270 -15.06 3.38 22.95
N VAL A 271 -14.14 4.21 22.45
CA VAL A 271 -12.85 3.76 21.90
C VAL A 271 -11.86 3.69 23.06
N ARG A 272 -11.52 2.48 23.51
CA ARG A 272 -10.37 2.26 24.41
C ARG A 272 -9.10 2.47 23.60
N SER A 273 -8.34 3.51 23.92
CA SER A 273 -7.01 3.73 23.36
C SER A 273 -6.01 2.76 24.00
N GLN A 274 -5.42 1.87 23.20
CA GLN A 274 -4.20 1.18 23.60
C GLN A 274 -3.02 2.07 23.20
N THR A 275 -2.85 3.18 23.92
CA THR A 275 -1.78 4.17 23.70
C THR A 275 -0.51 3.87 24.50
N HIS A 276 -0.47 2.79 25.29
CA HIS A 276 0.64 2.57 26.23
C HIS A 276 1.80 1.71 25.72
N THR A 277 1.66 0.95 24.62
CA THR A 277 2.73 0.06 24.13
C THR A 277 3.51 0.59 22.92
N LEU A 278 2.89 1.41 22.05
CA LEU A 278 3.57 1.96 20.86
C LEU A 278 4.51 3.13 21.19
N ALA A 279 4.16 3.95 22.18
CA ALA A 279 5.01 5.06 22.64
C ALA A 279 6.33 4.56 23.25
N GLN A 280 6.32 3.39 23.90
CA GLN A 280 7.53 2.75 24.43
C GLN A 280 8.44 2.17 23.34
N GLN A 281 7.88 1.76 22.20
CA GLN A 281 8.67 1.28 21.05
C GLN A 281 9.28 2.44 20.24
N LEU A 282 8.53 3.54 20.05
CA LEU A 282 9.05 4.75 19.40
C LEU A 282 10.12 5.48 20.22
N HIS A 283 10.00 5.47 21.56
CA HIS A 283 11.06 6.00 22.43
C HIS A 283 12.38 5.21 22.33
N ARG A 284 12.33 3.89 22.09
CA ARG A 284 13.56 3.08 21.88
C ARG A 284 14.28 3.44 20.58
N VAL A 285 13.53 3.72 19.50
CA VAL A 285 14.11 4.10 18.20
C VAL A 285 14.76 5.49 18.25
N GLN A 286 14.15 6.43 18.98
CA GLN A 286 14.74 7.77 19.18
C GLN A 286 15.95 7.78 20.12
N ASN A 287 16.02 6.89 21.12
CA ASN A 287 17.18 6.79 22.01
C ASN A 287 18.40 6.15 21.33
N LEU A 288 18.18 5.16 20.44
CA LEU A 288 19.24 4.60 19.58
C LEU A 288 19.90 5.66 18.68
N HIS A 289 19.13 6.63 18.18
CA HIS A 289 19.68 7.76 17.41
C HIS A 289 20.55 8.71 18.25
N ARG A 290 20.26 8.89 19.55
CA ARG A 290 21.08 9.74 20.45
C ARG A 290 22.33 9.03 20.94
N GLU A 291 22.26 7.74 21.24
CA GLU A 291 23.43 6.94 21.65
C GLU A 291 24.44 6.78 20.51
N MET A 292 23.99 6.71 19.25
CA MET A 292 24.87 6.67 18.08
C MET A 292 25.48 8.05 17.73
N ALA A 293 24.88 9.16 18.16
CA ALA A 293 25.41 10.50 17.93
C ALA A 293 26.54 10.89 18.91
N HIS A 294 26.69 10.16 20.03
CA HIS A 294 27.77 10.36 21.02
C HIS A 294 28.98 9.43 20.82
N MET A 295 28.99 8.57 19.80
CA MET A 295 30.12 7.72 19.42
C MET A 295 30.89 8.23 18.19
N LYS A 296 30.97 9.56 18.01
CA LYS A 296 31.92 10.21 17.10
C LYS A 296 32.81 11.17 17.87
#